data_AF-A0A1F6LIC1-F1
#
_entry.id   AF-A0A1F6LIC1-F1
#
_cell.length_a   1.000
_cell.length_b   1.000
_cell.length_c   1.000
_cell.angle_alpha   90.00
_cell.angle_beta   90.00
_cell.angle_gamma   90.00
#
_symmetry.space_group_name_H-M   'P 1'
#
loop_
_entity.id
_entity.type
_entity.pdbx_description
1 polymer ?
#
loop_
_entity_poly.entity_id
_entity_poly.type
_entity_poly.pdbx_seq_one_letter_code
_entity_poly.pdbx_strand_id
1 'polypeptide(L)'
;MTLTPGTSLNGYVIYKNQQDNPGKFVVRVRRNVGADSIVDPVPLAVVDSLDSARHAIRDTDCLLCLPRGPQDDPNVVETWV
;
A
#
# COMPACT_ATOMS: atom_id res chain seq x y z
N MET A 1 13.20 1.06 -19.11
CA MET A 1 11.96 1.81 -18.83
C MET A 1 12.38 3.03 -18.05
N THR A 2 12.44 4.19 -18.70
CA THR A 2 13.00 5.42 -18.12
C THR A 2 11.87 6.15 -17.40
N LEU A 3 11.91 6.21 -16.06
CA LEU A 3 10.92 6.94 -15.28
C LEU A 3 11.05 8.43 -15.58
N THR A 4 9.99 9.02 -16.12
CA THR A 4 9.92 10.46 -16.44
C THR A 4 9.97 11.26 -15.14
N PRO A 5 10.78 12.34 -15.04
CA PRO A 5 10.74 13.23 -13.89
C PRO A 5 9.33 13.85 -13.80
N GLY A 6 8.60 13.53 -12.74
CA GLY A 6 7.20 13.98 -12.53
C GLY A 6 6.16 12.87 -12.47
N THR A 7 6.52 11.60 -12.75
CA THR A 7 5.62 10.48 -12.48
C THR A 7 5.64 10.18 -10.97
N SER A 8 4.62 10.64 -10.24
CA SER A 8 4.39 10.20 -8.87
C SER A 8 4.09 8.70 -8.88
N LEU A 9 5.08 7.88 -8.53
CA LEU A 9 4.84 6.47 -8.26
C LEU A 9 4.16 6.40 -6.88
N ASN A 10 2.89 6.01 -6.85
CA ASN A 10 2.19 5.74 -5.60
C ASN A 10 2.61 4.37 -5.08
N GLY A 11 3.02 4.31 -3.82
CA GLY A 11 3.17 3.05 -3.11
C GLY A 11 1.89 2.67 -2.41
N TYR A 12 1.59 1.38 -2.30
CA TYR A 12 0.45 0.86 -1.55
C TYR A 12 0.96 -0.11 -0.51
N VAL A 13 0.42 -0.02 0.70
CA VAL A 13 0.81 -0.91 1.80
C VAL A 13 -0.43 -1.55 2.39
N ILE A 14 -0.40 -2.88 2.48
CA ILE A 14 -1.46 -3.67 3.10
C ILE A 14 -1.04 -3.98 4.54
N TYR A 15 -1.85 -3.53 5.49
CA TYR A 15 -1.67 -3.81 6.92
C TYR A 15 -2.72 -4.82 7.38
N LYS A 16 -2.35 -5.71 8.31
CA LYS A 16 -3.33 -6.44 9.11
C LYS A 16 -3.68 -5.60 10.33
N ASN A 17 -4.87 -5.01 10.35
CA ASN A 17 -5.28 -4.14 11.44
C ASN A 17 -5.68 -4.99 12.67
N GLN A 18 -5.05 -4.71 13.80
CA GLN A 18 -5.34 -5.37 15.09
C GLN A 18 -6.07 -4.44 16.08
N GLN A 19 -6.25 -3.16 15.75
CA GLN A 19 -6.76 -2.13 16.66
C GLN A 19 -8.12 -1.61 16.21
N ASP A 20 -8.16 -0.67 15.26
CA ASP A 20 -9.39 0.03 14.87
C ASP A 20 -10.37 -0.87 14.11
N ASN A 21 -9.83 -1.86 13.39
CA ASN A 21 -10.60 -2.84 12.62
C ASN A 21 -10.00 -4.24 12.81
N PRO A 22 -10.20 -4.87 13.99
CA PRO A 22 -9.55 -6.13 14.32
C PRO A 22 -9.85 -7.22 13.29
N GLY A 23 -8.79 -7.82 12.74
CA GLY A 23 -8.87 -8.92 11.80
C GLY A 23 -9.03 -8.52 10.33
N LYS A 24 -9.23 -7.22 10.04
CA LYS A 24 -9.34 -6.71 8.67
C LYS A 24 -7.97 -6.37 8.06
N PHE A 25 -7.92 -6.37 6.74
CA PHE A 25 -6.82 -5.85 5.95
C PHE A 25 -7.11 -4.40 5.55
N VAL A 26 -6.14 -3.52 5.78
CA VAL A 26 -6.25 -2.09 5.47
C VAL A 26 -5.22 -1.74 4.42
N VAL A 27 -5.67 -1.19 3.31
CA VAL A 27 -4.80 -0.69 2.24
C VAL A 27 -4.61 0.81 2.43
N ARG A 28 -3.36 1.26 2.56
CA ARG A 28 -3.02 2.68 2.58
C ARG A 28 -2.18 3.06 1.38
N VAL A 29 -2.44 4.25 0.85
CA VAL A 29 -1.68 4.84 -0.24
C VAL A 29 -0.57 5.71 0.34
N ARG A 30 0.65 5.54 -0.17
CA ARG A 30 1.77 6.45 0.03
C ARG A 30 2.00 7.20 -1.27
N ARG A 31 1.77 8.51 -1.24
CA ARG A 31 2.01 9.38 -2.39
C ARG A 31 3.36 10.07 -2.20
N ASN A 32 4.20 9.99 -3.21
CA ASN A 32 5.45 10.74 -3.23
C ASN A 32 5.18 12.12 -3.85
N VAL A 33 5.33 13.17 -3.06
CA VAL A 33 5.16 14.57 -3.44
C VAL A 33 6.53 15.23 -3.35
N GLY A 34 7.24 15.30 -4.48
CA GLY A 34 8.64 15.76 -4.48
C GLY A 34 9.55 14.78 -3.75
N ALA A 35 10.28 15.26 -2.73
CA ALA A 35 11.14 14.43 -1.87
C ALA A 35 10.39 13.81 -0.67
N ASP A 36 9.15 14.24 -0.43
CA ASP A 36 8.36 13.81 0.71
C ASP A 36 7.46 12.61 0.35
N SER A 37 7.34 11.67 1.30
CA SER A 37 6.41 10.55 1.21
C SER A 37 5.27 10.78 2.21
N ILE A 38 4.06 10.98 1.70
CA ILE A 38 2.87 11.26 2.51
C ILE A 38 1.96 10.03 2.48
N VAL A 39 1.60 9.53 3.65
CA VAL A 39 0.58 8.49 3.79
C VAL A 39 -0.79 9.16 3.75
N ASP A 40 -1.68 8.68 2.88
CA ASP A 40 -3.04 9.17 2.81
C ASP A 40 -3.77 8.92 4.14
N PRO A 41 -4.39 9.95 4.75
CA PRO A 41 -5.16 9.76 5.98
C PRO A 41 -6.34 8.80 5.79
N VAL A 42 -6.91 8.73 4.58
CA VAL A 42 -8.03 7.83 4.27
C VAL A 42 -7.48 6.54 3.65
N PRO A 43 -7.80 5.37 4.21
CA PRO A 43 -7.41 4.11 3.59
C PRO A 43 -8.14 3.94 2.25
N LEU A 44 -7.45 3.38 1.26
CA LEU A 44 -8.05 3.03 -0.03
C LEU A 44 -9.14 1.97 0.15
N ALA A 45 -8.87 0.99 1.01
CA ALA A 45 -9.78 -0.11 1.28
C ALA A 45 -9.60 -0.65 2.71
N VAL A 46 -10.70 -1.11 3.30
CA VAL A 46 -10.72 -1.88 4.54
C VAL A 46 -11.59 -3.11 4.30
N VAL A 47 -10.96 -4.27 4.20
CA VAL A 47 -11.57 -5.50 3.67
C VAL A 47 -11.24 -6.71 4.53
N ASP A 48 -12.01 -7.79 4.38
CA ASP A 48 -11.89 -8.96 5.24
C ASP A 48 -10.87 -10.00 4.72
N SER A 49 -10.35 -9.83 3.50
CA SER A 49 -9.38 -10.77 2.91
C SER A 49 -8.21 -10.07 2.22
N LEU A 50 -7.05 -10.74 2.22
CA LEU A 50 -5.85 -10.26 1.52
C LEU A 50 -6.06 -10.20 0.00
N ASP A 51 -6.84 -11.13 -0.56
CA ASP A 51 -7.15 -11.14 -1.99
C ASP A 51 -7.97 -9.92 -2.40
N SER A 52 -8.99 -9.56 -1.61
CA SER A 52 -9.76 -8.32 -1.82
C SER A 52 -8.88 -7.07 -1.69
N ALA A 53 -7.91 -7.08 -0.77
CA ALA A 53 -6.98 -5.97 -0.61
C ALA A 53 -6.07 -5.81 -1.84
N ARG A 54 -5.57 -6.92 -2.39
CA ARG A 54 -4.79 -6.92 -3.65
C ARG A 54 -5.61 -6.48 -4.85
N HIS A 55 -6.89 -6.88 -4.92
CA HIS A 55 -7.79 -6.47 -6.00
C HIS A 55 -7.98 -4.94 -6.01
N ALA A 56 -8.24 -4.36 -4.83
CA ALA A 56 -8.37 -2.91 -4.68
C ALA A 56 -7.13 -2.12 -5.15
N ILE A 57 -5.93 -2.71 -5.05
CA ILE A 57 -4.68 -2.12 -5.55
C ILE A 57 -4.56 -2.29 -7.08
N ARG A 58 -4.83 -3.48 -7.61
CA ARG A 58 -4.74 -3.77 -9.07
C ARG A 58 -5.68 -2.93 -9.91
N ASP A 59 -6.85 -2.60 -9.37
CA ASP A 59 -7.83 -1.74 -10.06
C ASP A 59 -7.32 -0.29 -10.20
N THR A 60 -6.30 0.10 -9.43
CA THR A 60 -5.72 1.44 -9.47
C THR A 60 -4.52 1.56 -10.40
N ASP A 61 -3.65 0.54 -10.51
CA ASP A 61 -2.42 0.59 -11.32
C ASP A 61 -1.82 -0.81 -11.62
N CYS A 62 -0.96 -0.90 -12.65
CA CYS A 62 -0.15 -2.10 -12.96
C CYS A 62 1.07 -2.22 -12.03
N LEU A 63 0.85 -2.65 -10.79
CA LEU A 63 1.85 -2.62 -9.71
C LEU A 63 2.53 -3.98 -9.47
N LEU A 64 3.75 -3.92 -8.91
CA LEU A 64 4.54 -5.06 -8.46
C LEU A 64 4.50 -5.18 -6.94
N CYS A 65 4.27 -6.41 -6.44
CA CYS A 65 4.43 -6.71 -5.01
C CYS A 65 5.91 -6.87 -4.68
N LEU A 66 6.40 -6.03 -3.77
CA LEU A 66 7.77 -6.10 -3.27
C LEU A 66 7.88 -7.15 -2.15
N PRO A 67 9.02 -7.86 -2.07
CA PRO A 67 9.29 -8.74 -0.94
C PRO A 67 9.51 -7.94 0.34
N ARG A 68 9.10 -8.51 1.48
CA ARG A 68 9.30 -7.89 2.80
C ARG A 68 10.78 -7.83 3.18
N GLY A 69 11.17 -6.73 3.80
CA GLY A 69 12.47 -6.54 4.44
C GLY A 69 12.40 -6.79 5.95
N PRO A 70 13.55 -7.07 6.60
CA PRO A 70 13.62 -7.28 8.05
C PRO A 70 13.26 -6.04 8.88
N GLN A 71 13.34 -4.85 8.30
CA GLN A 71 12.97 -3.58 8.93
C GLN A 71 11.48 -3.21 8.79
N ASP A 72 10.69 -3.99 8.04
CA ASP A 72 9.28 -3.68 7.84
C ASP A 72 8.48 -3.86 9.13
N ASP A 73 7.49 -2.99 9.34
CA ASP A 73 6.57 -3.11 10.46
C ASP A 73 5.92 -4.52 10.47
N PRO A 74 5.84 -5.19 11.64
CA PRO A 74 5.32 -6.55 11.73
C PRO A 74 3.87 -6.67 11.22
N ASN A 75 3.08 -5.60 11.28
CA ASN A 75 1.71 -5.55 10.80
C ASN A 75 1.59 -5.35 9.29
N VAL A 76 2.68 -4.98 8.60
CA VAL A 76 2.71 -4.92 7.14
C VAL A 76 2.71 -6.34 6.59
N VAL A 77 1.74 -6.61 5.73
CA VAL A 77 1.60 -7.89 5.04
C VAL A 77 2.27 -7.81 3.67
N GLU A 78 2.00 -6.74 2.92
CA GLU A 78 2.53 -6.54 1.56
C GLU A 78 2.76 -5.06 1.26
N THR A 79 3.71 -4.82 0.37
CA THR A 79 4.02 -3.50 -0.20
C THR A 79 3.98 -3.60 -1.72
N TRP A 80 3.32 -2.66 -2.38
CA TRP A 80 3.12 -2.62 -3.83
C TRP A 80 3.57 -1.27 -4.39
N VAL A 81 4.24 -1.27 -5.55
CA VAL A 81 4.73 -0.06 -6.26
C VAL A 81 4.66 -0.21 -7.77
#